data_AF-A0A1J3K162-F1
#
_entry.id   AF-A0A1J3K162-F1
#
_cell.length_a   1.000
_cell.length_b   1.000
_cell.length_c   1.000
_cell.angle_alpha   90.00
_cell.angle_beta   90.00
_cell.angle_gamma   90.00
#
_symmetry.space_group_name_H-M   'P 1'
#
loop_
_entity.id
_entity.type
_entity.pdbx_description
1 polymer ?
#
loop_
_entity_poly.entity_id
_entity_poly.type
_entity_poly.pdbx_seq_one_letter_code
_entity_poly.pdbx_strand_id
1 'polypeptide(L)'
;GKAYRNTYPLLMLVNGGVKKLGEIELAVRFVRSAPPLDFLHVYSQPLLPLMHHIKPLTLFQEDMLRNTAVKILAVHLSRSEPPLKPEIVRYMLDADTHTFSMRKIRANWLRIVNVVA
;
A
#
# COMPACT_ATOMS: atom_id res chain seq x y z
N GLY A 1 -15.01 -9.68 16.59
CA GLY A 1 -14.00 -9.64 15.51
C GLY A 1 -12.97 -8.57 15.82
N LYS A 2 -11.68 -8.84 15.58
CA LYS A 2 -10.59 -7.88 15.82
C LYS A 2 -10.65 -6.76 14.77
N ALA A 3 -10.58 -5.51 15.22
CA ALA A 3 -10.42 -4.36 14.35
C ALA A 3 -8.93 -3.99 14.31
N TYR A 4 -8.38 -3.87 13.11
CA TYR A 4 -7.00 -3.45 12.88
C TYR A 4 -7.00 -1.95 12.63
N ARG A 5 -6.28 -1.19 13.47
CA ARG A 5 -6.19 0.26 13.36
C ARG A 5 -4.76 0.64 12.98
N ASN A 6 -4.60 1.37 11.89
CA ASN A 6 -3.32 1.93 11.45
C ASN A 6 -3.48 3.44 11.23
N THR A 7 -2.45 4.20 11.59
CA THR A 7 -2.42 5.66 11.41
C THR A 7 -1.39 6.04 10.35
N TYR A 8 -1.77 6.91 9.42
CA TYR A 8 -0.93 7.35 8.31
C TYR A 8 -0.87 8.88 8.25
N PRO A 9 0.31 9.51 8.33
CA PRO A 9 0.40 10.96 8.27
C PRO A 9 0.13 11.49 6.86
N LEU A 10 -0.66 12.55 6.76
CA LEU A 10 -0.88 13.31 5.53
C LEU A 10 0.25 14.30 5.33
N LEU A 11 1.13 14.00 4.38
CA LEU A 11 2.30 14.82 4.05
C LEU A 11 2.06 15.56 2.74
N MET A 12 2.29 16.87 2.73
CA MET A 12 2.28 17.71 1.53
C MET A 12 3.67 18.32 1.32
N LEU A 13 4.18 18.20 0.09
CA LEU A 13 5.41 18.88 -0.32
C LEU A 13 5.08 20.33 -0.68
N VAL A 14 5.71 21.27 0.02
CA VAL A 14 5.65 22.72 -0.23
C VAL A 14 7.07 23.20 -0.53
N ASN A 15 7.23 24.35 -1.18
CA ASN A 15 8.55 24.90 -1.55
C ASN A 15 9.51 25.03 -0.34
N GLY A 16 8.98 25.23 0.87
CA GLY A 16 9.76 25.29 2.12
C GLY A 16 10.00 23.95 2.82
N GLY A 17 9.55 22.82 2.26
CA GLY A 17 9.75 21.49 2.85
C GLY A 17 8.50 20.63 2.91
N VAL A 18 8.55 19.58 3.72
CA VAL A 18 7.40 18.66 3.93
C VAL A 18 6.56 19.19 5.07
N LYS A 19 5.30 19.52 4.80
CA LYS A 19 4.32 19.95 5.80
C LYS A 19 3.38 18.79 6.10
N LYS A 20 3.26 18.42 7.38
CA LYS A 20 2.23 17.48 7.86
C LYS A 20 0.91 18.26 8.00
N LEU A 21 -0.11 17.82 7.28
CA LEU A 21 -1.44 18.45 7.28
C LEU A 21 -2.46 17.73 8.16
N GLY A 22 -2.15 16.54 8.64
CA GLY A 22 -3.02 15.74 9.49
C GLY A 22 -2.60 14.28 9.51
N GLU A 23 -3.50 13.43 9.99
CA GLU A 23 -3.35 11.97 10.03
C GLU A 23 -4.64 11.31 9.55
N ILE A 24 -4.50 10.18 8.85
CA ILE A 24 -5.59 9.30 8.49
C ILE A 24 -5.54 8.10 9.42
N GLU A 25 -6.63 7.85 10.14
CA GLU A 25 -6.83 6.61 10.88
C GLU A 25 -7.66 5.65 10.03
N LEU A 26 -7.08 4.49 9.69
CA LEU A 26 -7.76 3.42 8.99
C LEU A 26 -8.06 2.28 9.94
N ALA A 27 -9.35 2.01 10.14
CA ALA A 27 -9.83 0.88 10.94
C ALA A 27 -10.46 -0.18 10.02
N VAL A 28 -9.79 -1.31 9.86
CA VAL A 28 -10.28 -2.44 9.05
C VAL A 28 -10.80 -3.53 9.97
N ARG A 29 -12.06 -3.93 9.76
CA ARG A 29 -12.66 -5.07 10.46
C ARG A 29 -13.13 -6.09 9.44
N PHE A 30 -12.59 -7.29 9.54
CA PHE A 30 -13.07 -8.42 8.75
C PHE A 30 -14.36 -8.94 9.39
N VAL A 31 -15.45 -8.85 8.64
CA VAL A 31 -16.76 -9.39 9.01
C VAL A 31 -17.05 -10.57 8.10
N ARG A 32 -17.49 -11.68 8.69
CA ARG A 32 -17.86 -12.87 7.93
C ARG A 32 -19.30 -12.73 7.45
N SER A 33 -19.53 -12.88 6.15
CA SER A 33 -20.88 -12.86 5.56
C SER A 33 -21.52 -14.26 5.47
N ALA A 34 -20.71 -15.31 5.58
CA ALA A 34 -21.10 -16.72 5.38
C ALA A 34 -21.11 -17.51 6.71
N PRO A 35 -21.83 -18.65 6.78
CA PRO A 35 -21.79 -19.55 7.93
C PRO A 35 -20.35 -20.04 8.24
N PRO A 36 -20.08 -20.47 9.49
CA PRO A 36 -18.73 -20.81 9.93
C PRO A 36 -18.13 -22.01 9.17
N LEU A 37 -18.96 -22.97 8.75
CA LEU A 37 -18.49 -24.18 8.07
C LEU A 37 -17.94 -23.88 6.67
N ASP A 38 -18.65 -23.09 5.86
CA ASP A 38 -18.19 -22.69 4.53
C ASP A 38 -16.85 -21.93 4.62
N PHE A 39 -16.70 -21.10 5.63
CA PHE A 39 -15.48 -20.33 5.83
C PHE A 39 -14.29 -21.21 6.24
N LEU A 40 -14.52 -22.24 7.06
CA LEU A 40 -13.50 -23.23 7.39
C LEU A 40 -13.10 -24.05 6.15
N HIS A 41 -14.07 -24.37 5.29
CA HIS A 41 -13.81 -25.08 4.04
C HIS A 41 -12.91 -24.27 3.11
N VAL A 42 -13.10 -22.95 2.98
CA VAL A 42 -12.19 -22.08 2.19
C VAL A 42 -10.75 -22.16 2.70
N TYR A 43 -10.52 -22.22 4.01
CA TYR A 43 -9.16 -22.35 4.54
C TYR A 43 -8.56 -23.75 4.38
N SER A 44 -9.38 -24.78 4.17
CA SER A 44 -8.89 -26.11 3.82
C SER A 44 -8.45 -26.22 2.36
N GLN A 45 -8.82 -25.26 1.51
CA GLN A 45 -8.40 -25.23 0.11
C GLN A 45 -7.01 -24.58 -0.03
N PRO A 46 -6.19 -25.03 -1.00
CA PRO A 46 -4.91 -24.41 -1.28
C PRO A 46 -5.11 -22.94 -1.69
N LEU A 47 -4.34 -22.04 -1.08
CA LEU A 47 -4.43 -20.58 -1.30
C LEU A 47 -4.19 -20.17 -2.75
N LEU A 48 -3.39 -20.97 -3.47
CA LEU A 48 -3.04 -20.73 -4.86
C LEU A 48 -3.51 -21.92 -5.71
N PRO A 49 -3.89 -21.68 -6.98
CA PRO A 49 -4.12 -22.74 -7.96
C PRO A 49 -2.95 -23.72 -8.00
N LEU A 50 -3.25 -25.01 -8.20
CA LEU A 50 -2.26 -26.10 -8.23
C LEU A 50 -1.06 -25.82 -9.15
N MET A 51 -1.27 -25.09 -10.25
CA MET A 51 -0.20 -24.70 -11.17
C MET A 51 0.92 -23.91 -10.49
N HIS A 52 0.61 -23.04 -9.52
CA HIS A 52 1.62 -22.21 -8.86
C HIS A 52 2.48 -22.98 -7.84
N HIS A 53 2.03 -24.15 -7.41
CA HIS A 53 2.86 -25.06 -6.60
C HIS A 53 3.93 -25.77 -7.44
N ILE A 54 3.69 -25.94 -8.74
CA ILE A 54 4.64 -26.54 -9.69
C ILE A 54 5.52 -25.45 -10.32
N LYS A 55 4.94 -24.28 -10.59
CA LYS A 55 5.60 -23.12 -11.21
C LYS A 55 5.40 -21.89 -10.34
N PRO A 56 6.34 -21.56 -9.45
CA PRO A 56 6.21 -20.41 -8.56
C PRO A 56 6.10 -19.11 -9.37
N LEU A 57 5.37 -18.14 -8.83
CA LEU A 57 5.33 -16.80 -9.39
C LEU A 57 6.73 -16.18 -9.32
N THR A 58 7.17 -15.60 -10.43
CA THR A 58 8.41 -14.82 -10.43
C THR A 58 8.21 -13.52 -9.66
N LEU A 59 9.28 -13.00 -9.03
CA LEU A 59 9.24 -11.74 -8.29
C LEU A 59 8.65 -10.59 -9.13
N PHE A 60 8.98 -10.54 -10.42
CA PHE A 60 8.44 -9.55 -11.35
C PHE A 60 6.92 -9.68 -11.54
N GLN A 61 6.39 -10.90 -11.62
CA GLN A 61 4.95 -11.13 -11.73
C GLN A 61 4.24 -10.75 -10.44
N GLU A 62 4.83 -11.07 -9.29
CA GLU A 62 4.29 -10.65 -7.99
C GLU A 62 4.23 -9.12 -7.87
N ASP A 63 5.30 -8.43 -8.22
CA ASP A 63 5.36 -6.96 -8.24
C ASP A 63 4.33 -6.36 -9.19
N MET A 64 4.13 -6.98 -10.36
CA MET A 64 3.11 -6.54 -11.31
C MET A 64 1.70 -6.72 -10.75
N LEU A 65 1.41 -7.87 -10.13
CA LEU A 65 0.13 -8.13 -9.47
C LEU A 65 -0.11 -7.16 -8.30
N ARG A 66 0.91 -6.92 -7.49
CA ARG A 66 0.87 -5.94 -6.39
C ARG A 66 0.54 -4.54 -6.90
N ASN A 67 1.22 -4.10 -7.97
CA ASN A 67 0.94 -2.81 -8.61
C ASN A 67 -0.49 -2.72 -9.16
N THR A 68 -1.01 -3.79 -9.77
CA THR A 68 -2.41 -3.81 -10.23
C THR A 68 -3.41 -3.75 -9.07
N ALA A 69 -3.15 -4.48 -7.98
CA ALA A 69 -4.00 -4.45 -6.80
C ALA A 69 -4.03 -3.05 -6.17
N VAL A 70 -2.87 -2.39 -6.05
CA VAL A 70 -2.78 -1.00 -5.56
C VAL A 70 -3.60 -0.04 -6.44
N LYS A 71 -3.57 -0.19 -7.77
CA LYS A 71 -4.38 0.62 -8.69
C LYS A 71 -5.88 0.42 -8.46
N ILE A 72 -6.33 -0.82 -8.30
CA ILE A 72 -7.74 -1.14 -8.03
C ILE A 72 -8.17 -0.53 -6.68
N LEU A 73 -7.36 -0.70 -5.63
CA LEU A 73 -7.63 -0.13 -4.32
C LEU A 73 -7.68 1.40 -4.36
N ALA A 74 -6.80 2.04 -5.12
CA ALA A 74 -6.82 3.49 -5.28
C ALA A 74 -8.12 3.98 -5.96
N VAL A 75 -8.64 3.24 -6.94
CA VAL A 75 -9.93 3.56 -7.60
C VAL A 75 -11.11 3.30 -6.67
N HIS A 76 -11.04 2.28 -5.81
CA HIS A 76 -12.10 2.01 -4.84
C HIS A 76 -12.14 3.08 -3.74
N LEU A 77 -10.98 3.44 -3.20
CA LEU A 77 -10.85 4.47 -2.15
C LEU A 77 -11.03 5.91 -2.68
N SER A 78 -10.97 6.13 -3.99
CA SER A 78 -11.37 7.44 -4.54
C SER A 78 -12.89 7.67 -4.47
N ARG A 79 -13.67 6.60 -4.27
CA ARG A 79 -15.13 6.66 -4.12
C ARG A 79 -15.60 6.64 -2.67
N SER A 80 -14.70 6.46 -1.70
CA SER A 80 -15.07 6.53 -0.28
C SER A 80 -15.31 7.96 0.15
N GLU A 81 -16.05 8.14 1.24
CA GLU A 81 -16.19 9.41 1.94
C GLU A 81 -15.33 9.35 3.21
N PRO A 82 -14.23 10.12 3.34
CA PRO A 82 -13.66 11.07 2.39
C PRO A 82 -12.90 10.40 1.22
N PRO A 83 -12.81 11.06 0.04
CA PRO A 83 -12.14 10.50 -1.12
C PRO A 83 -10.62 10.55 -0.94
N LEU A 84 -9.96 9.40 -1.01
CA LEU A 84 -8.50 9.31 -0.92
C LEU A 84 -7.84 9.45 -2.29
N LYS A 85 -6.80 10.27 -2.36
CA LYS A 85 -5.98 10.40 -3.56
C LYS A 85 -5.12 9.16 -3.78
N PRO A 86 -4.84 8.78 -5.04
CA PRO A 86 -4.04 7.61 -5.35
C PRO A 86 -2.61 7.69 -4.80
N GLU A 87 -2.04 8.89 -4.63
CA GLU A 87 -0.72 9.05 -3.98
C GLU A 87 -0.72 8.56 -2.53
N ILE A 88 -1.80 8.85 -1.79
CA ILE A 88 -1.95 8.47 -0.40
C ILE A 88 -2.06 6.94 -0.30
N VAL A 89 -2.84 6.32 -1.19
CA VAL A 89 -3.02 4.86 -1.20
C VAL A 89 -1.72 4.13 -1.56
N ARG A 90 -0.94 4.66 -2.51
CA ARG A 90 0.40 4.12 -2.83
C ARG A 90 1.37 4.22 -1.66
N TYR A 91 1.33 5.35 -0.94
CA TYR A 91 2.11 5.53 0.28
C TYR A 91 1.69 4.57 1.39
N MET A 92 0.38 4.36 1.60
CA MET A 92 -0.15 3.42 2.59
C MET A 92 0.23 1.96 2.32
N LEU A 93 0.33 1.58 1.04
CA LEU A 93 0.63 0.20 0.60
C LEU A 93 2.10 -0.02 0.26
N ASP A 94 2.95 0.97 0.52
CA ASP A 94 4.40 0.92 0.34
C ASP A 94 4.85 0.44 -1.06
N ALA A 95 4.05 0.79 -2.07
CA ALA A 95 4.24 0.35 -3.46
C ALA A 95 5.55 0.90 -4.09
N ASP A 96 6.15 1.92 -3.47
CA ASP A 96 7.34 2.61 -3.95
C ASP A 96 8.64 2.20 -3.22
N THR A 97 8.63 1.16 -2.39
CA THR A 97 9.84 0.69 -1.68
C THR A 97 10.95 0.25 -2.61
N HIS A 98 10.59 -0.36 -3.74
CA HIS A 98 11.54 -0.87 -4.72
C HIS A 98 11.85 0.09 -5.87
N THR A 99 11.28 1.31 -5.88
CA THR A 99 11.50 2.26 -6.97
C THR A 99 12.61 3.26 -6.62
N PHE A 100 13.78 3.06 -7.24
CA PHE A 100 14.87 4.02 -7.21
C PHE A 100 14.42 5.34 -7.87
N SER A 101 14.57 6.47 -7.17
CA SER A 101 14.12 7.77 -7.68
C SER A 101 15.30 8.73 -7.83
N MET A 102 15.58 9.13 -9.08
CA MET A 102 16.58 10.16 -9.39
C MET A 102 16.33 11.48 -8.66
N ARG A 103 15.06 11.80 -8.38
CA ARG A 103 14.69 12.99 -7.59
C ARG A 103 15.12 12.87 -6.13
N LYS A 104 14.92 11.70 -5.49
CA LYS A 104 15.34 11.44 -4.10
C LYS A 104 16.86 11.56 -3.97
N ILE A 105 17.61 11.03 -4.94
CA ILE A 105 19.09 11.08 -4.93
C ILE A 105 19.59 12.50 -5.07
N ARG A 106 19.07 13.28 -6.04
CA ARG A 106 19.44 14.69 -6.20
C ARG A 106 19.12 15.51 -4.95
N ALA A 107 17.95 15.30 -4.34
CA ALA A 107 17.59 15.98 -3.11
C ALA A 107 18.50 15.60 -1.92
N ASN A 108 18.81 14.32 -1.75
CA ASN A 108 19.72 13.87 -0.70
C ASN A 108 21.15 14.37 -0.93
N TRP A 109 21.63 14.38 -2.17
CA TRP A 109 22.91 14.97 -2.54
C TRP A 109 22.99 16.45 -2.15
N LEU A 110 21.98 17.25 -2.53
CA LEU A 110 21.92 18.67 -2.17
C LEU A 110 21.89 18.89 -0.66
N ARG A 111 21.20 18.04 0.11
CA ARG A 111 21.24 18.09 1.57
C ARG A 111 22.63 17.79 2.15
N ILE A 112 23.33 16.79 1.61
CA ILE A 112 24.67 16.44 2.05
C ILE A 112 25.64 17.59 1.75
N VAL A 113 25.58 18.17 0.55
CA VAL A 113 26.41 19.32 0.18
C VAL A 113 26.16 20.51 1.11
N ASN A 114 24.91 20.82 1.44
CA ASN A 114 24.55 21.91 2.36
C ASN A 114 24.98 21.68 3.83
N VAL A 115 25.33 20.45 4.23
CA VAL A 115 25.79 20.12 5.59
C VAL A 115 27.32 20.07 5.67
N VAL A 116 27.99 19.78 4.55
CA VAL A 116 29.47 19.68 4.46
C VAL A 116 30.12 21.04 4.14
N ALA A 117 29.41 21.93 3.46
CA ALA A 117 29.80 23.32 3.23
C ALA A 117 29.45 24.20 4.43
#